data_AF-A0A1V1P7I5-F1
#
_entry.id   AF-A0A1V1P7I5-F1
#
_cell.length_a   1.000
_cell.length_b   1.000
_cell.length_c   1.000
_cell.angle_alpha   90.00
_cell.angle_beta   90.00
_cell.angle_gamma   90.00
#
_symmetry.space_group_name_H-M   'P 1'
#
loop_
_entity.id
_entity.type
_entity.pdbx_description
1 polymer ?
#
loop_
_entity_poly.entity_id
_entity_poly.type
_entity_poly.pdbx_seq_one_letter_code
_entity_poly.pdbx_strand_id
1 'polypeptide(L)' 'MKTIKSIIIMSCLLTLAVSAALSWPIPHTGQNKCYDNNREIPCPSKGEDYYGQDAQYVTNKRSYTKLDQNGQRRNNS' A
#
# COMPACT_ATOMS: atom_id res chain seq x y z
N MET A 1 -6.68 42.48 21.49
CA MET A 1 -5.43 41.69 21.59
C MET A 1 -5.62 40.28 22.16
N LYS A 2 -6.43 40.07 23.22
CA LYS A 2 -6.68 38.74 23.80
C LYS A 2 -7.43 37.79 22.85
N THR A 3 -8.44 38.29 22.13
CA THR A 3 -9.24 37.53 21.17
C THR A 3 -8.48 37.13 19.91
N ILE A 4 -7.61 38.00 19.38
CA ILE A 4 -6.78 37.72 18.19
C ILE A 4 -5.75 36.63 18.49
N LYS A 5 -5.10 36.67 19.66
CA LYS A 5 -4.20 35.58 20.10
C LYS A 5 -4.94 34.25 20.25
N SER A 6 -6.14 34.25 20.83
CA SER A 6 -6.95 33.03 20.94
C SER A 6 -7.40 32.48 19.58
N ILE A 7 -7.74 33.33 18.60
CA ILE A 7 -8.09 32.90 17.24
C ILE A 7 -6.89 32.28 16.53
N ILE A 8 -5.70 32.86 16.66
CA ILE A 8 -4.46 32.31 16.07
C ILE A 8 -4.13 30.95 16.71
N ILE A 9 -4.24 30.83 18.03
CA ILE A 9 -3.99 29.58 18.75
C ILE A 9 -5.00 28.48 18.34
N MET A 10 -6.29 28.81 18.23
CA MET A 10 -7.32 27.86 17.77
C MET A 10 -7.09 27.44 16.30
N SER A 11 -6.74 28.40 15.42
CA SER A 11 -6.44 28.11 14.01
C SER A 11 -5.22 27.20 13.85
N CYS A 12 -4.15 27.40 14.64
CA CYS A 12 -2.98 26.50 14.66
C CYS A 12 -3.30 25.11 15.21
N LEU A 13 -4.17 25.00 16.21
CA LEU A 13 -4.58 23.69 16.76
C LEU A 13 -5.46 22.90 15.77
N LEU A 14 -6.28 23.59 14.98
CA LEU A 14 -7.14 22.96 13.98
C LEU A 14 -6.35 22.41 12.78
N THR A 15 -5.23 23.05 12.39
CA THR A 15 -4.40 22.57 11.27
C THR A 15 -3.56 21.33 11.63
N LEU A 16 -3.20 21.14 12.89
CA LEU A 16 -2.45 19.95 13.38
C LEU A 16 -3.29 18.67 13.41
N ALA A 17 -4.63 18.76 13.47
CA ALA A 17 -5.51 17.60 13.59
C ALA A 17 -5.81 16.88 12.25
N VAL A 18 -5.53 17.50 11.10
CA VAL A 18 -5.87 16.97 9.76
C VAL A 18 -4.64 16.36 9.09
N SER A 19 -4.06 15.31 9.67
CA SER A 19 -2.93 14.60 9.03
C SER A 19 -2.96 13.08 9.22
N ALA A 20 -4.14 12.51 9.50
CA ALA A 20 -4.29 11.06 9.55
C ALA A 20 -4.28 10.49 8.11
N ALA A 21 -3.12 10.07 7.62
CA ALA A 21 -3.01 9.29 6.39
C ALA A 21 -3.46 7.85 6.65
N LEU A 22 -4.56 7.43 6.03
CA LEU A 22 -4.99 6.03 6.03
C LEU A 22 -4.26 5.29 4.91
N SER A 23 -3.70 4.12 5.23
CA SER A 23 -3.12 3.19 4.25
C SER A 23 -3.75 1.82 4.44
N TRP A 24 -4.01 1.12 3.34
CA TRP A 24 -4.48 -0.26 3.36
C TRP A 24 -3.43 -1.18 2.77
N PRO A 25 -3.21 -2.38 3.33
CA PRO A 25 -2.29 -3.35 2.74
C PRO A 25 -2.74 -3.73 1.33
N ILE A 26 -1.93 -3.39 0.33
CA ILE A 26 -2.12 -3.87 -1.04
C ILE A 26 -1.62 -5.32 -1.09
N PRO A 27 -2.46 -6.29 -1.51
CA PRO A 27 -2.02 -7.67 -1.66
C PRO A 27 -1.01 -7.80 -2.79
N HIS A 28 0.02 -8.62 -2.60
CA HIS A 28 0.96 -8.95 -3.68
C HIS A 28 0.27 -9.59 -4.87
N THR A 29 0.78 -9.32 -6.07
CA THR A 29 0.33 -10.00 -7.29
C THR A 29 0.70 -11.49 -7.26
N GLY A 30 1.77 -11.83 -6.54
CA GLY A 30 2.37 -13.16 -6.50
C GLY A 30 3.47 -13.34 -7.55
N GLN A 31 3.84 -12.28 -8.28
CA GLN A 31 5.07 -12.27 -9.07
C GLN A 31 6.27 -12.35 -8.13
N ASN A 32 7.06 -13.42 -8.27
CA ASN A 32 8.24 -13.70 -7.45
C ASN A 32 9.55 -13.68 -8.24
N LYS A 33 9.50 -13.21 -9.49
CA LYS A 33 10.60 -13.11 -10.45
C LYS A 33 10.68 -11.69 -10.97
N CYS A 34 11.89 -11.22 -11.27
CA CYS A 34 12.12 -9.90 -11.87
C CYS A 34 12.33 -10.02 -13.38
N TYR A 35 11.97 -8.97 -14.11
CA TYR A 35 12.03 -8.91 -15.57
C TYR A 35 12.68 -7.61 -16.03
N ASP A 36 13.36 -7.66 -17.18
CA ASP A 36 13.67 -6.50 -18.00
C ASP A 36 12.56 -6.32 -19.06
N ASN A 37 12.80 -5.51 -20.10
CA ASN A 37 11.83 -5.30 -21.18
C ASN A 37 11.47 -6.56 -22.00
N ASN A 38 12.25 -7.64 -21.88
CA ASN A 38 12.18 -8.76 -22.81
C ASN A 38 12.21 -10.14 -22.12
N ARG A 39 12.77 -10.27 -20.92
CA ARG A 39 13.02 -11.56 -20.28
C ARG A 39 13.11 -11.49 -18.76
N GLU A 40 13.10 -12.66 -18.15
CA GLU A 40 13.40 -12.84 -16.74
C GLU A 40 14.88 -12.56 -16.44
N ILE A 41 15.12 -11.88 -15.33
CA ILE A 41 16.45 -11.51 -14.84
C ILE A 41 16.56 -11.77 -13.33
N PRO A 42 17.78 -11.89 -12.78
CA PRO A 42 17.99 -11.75 -11.34
C PRO A 42 17.42 -10.42 -10.85
N CYS A 43 16.86 -10.39 -9.64
CA CYS A 43 16.30 -9.16 -9.11
C CYS A 43 17.39 -8.10 -8.86
N PRO A 44 17.26 -6.90 -9.44
CA PRO A 44 18.29 -5.86 -9.39
C PRO A 44 18.46 -5.28 -7.97
N SER A 45 19.62 -4.71 -7.69
CA SER A 45 19.93 -4.00 -6.46
C SER A 45 19.37 -2.57 -6.48
N LYS A 46 19.27 -1.95 -5.29
CA LYS A 46 18.74 -0.58 -5.18
C LYS A 46 19.59 0.41 -5.99
N GLY A 47 18.94 1.14 -6.90
CA GLY A 47 19.59 2.11 -7.78
C GLY A 47 20.00 1.55 -9.14
N GLU A 48 19.88 0.25 -9.37
CA GLU A 48 20.01 -0.35 -10.70
C GLU A 48 18.71 -0.21 -11.50
N ASP A 49 18.83 -0.31 -12.82
CA ASP A 49 17.68 -0.32 -13.71
C ASP A 49 16.73 -1.46 -13.34
N TYR A 50 15.43 -1.21 -13.54
CA TYR A 50 14.35 -2.17 -13.22
C TYR A 50 14.23 -2.52 -11.73
N TYR A 51 14.90 -1.79 -10.81
CA TYR A 51 14.65 -1.87 -9.37
C TYR A 51 13.28 -1.31 -8.98
N GLY A 52 12.59 -1.98 -8.08
CA GLY A 52 11.27 -1.63 -7.56
C GLY A 52 10.13 -2.53 -8.07
N GLN A 53 10.43 -3.72 -8.60
CA GLN A 53 9.42 -4.69 -9.05
C GLN A 53 8.70 -5.37 -7.87
N ASP A 54 7.52 -5.96 -8.13
CA ASP A 54 6.69 -6.63 -7.11
C ASP A 54 7.48 -7.72 -6.36
N ALA A 55 8.31 -8.47 -7.09
CA ALA A 55 9.15 -9.54 -6.56
C ALA A 55 10.21 -9.07 -5.53
N GLN A 56 10.49 -7.77 -5.43
CA GLN A 56 11.47 -7.19 -4.52
C GLN A 56 10.87 -6.76 -3.18
N TYR A 57 9.55 -6.82 -3.04
CA TYR A 57 8.86 -6.53 -1.79
C TYR A 57 8.26 -7.83 -1.22
N VAL A 58 8.33 -7.98 0.10
CA VAL A 58 7.83 -9.15 0.83
C VAL A 58 6.77 -8.68 1.82
N THR A 59 5.64 -8.19 1.31
CA THR A 59 4.59 -7.53 2.10
C THR A 59 3.19 -7.92 1.64
N ASN A 60 2.42 -8.58 2.53
CA ASN A 60 1.03 -9.01 2.32
C ASN A 60 0.85 -10.18 1.35
N LYS A 61 0.99 -11.39 1.89
CA LYS A 61 0.61 -12.63 1.19
C LYS A 61 -0.84 -12.52 0.72
N ARG A 62 -1.07 -12.73 -0.58
CA ARG A 62 -2.41 -12.80 -1.15
C ARG A 62 -3.25 -13.87 -0.46
N SER A 63 -4.45 -13.51 0.00
CA SER A 63 -5.44 -14.43 0.55
C SER A 63 -6.78 -14.13 -0.10
N TYR A 64 -7.21 -14.99 -1.02
CA TYR A 64 -8.49 -14.87 -1.71
C TYR A 64 -9.42 -15.99 -1.27
N THR A 65 -10.67 -15.64 -0.95
CA THR A 65 -11.73 -16.61 -0.69
C THR A 65 -12.65 -16.66 -1.90
N LYS A 66 -12.82 -17.85 -2.48
CA LYS A 66 -13.78 -18.06 -3.57
C LYS A 66 -15.20 -17.98 -3.02
N LEU A 67 -16.02 -17.13 -3.63
CA LEU A 67 -17.45 -17.02 -3.33
C LEU A 67 -18.28 -17.78 -4.37
N ASP A 68 -19.48 -18.23 -3.99
CA ASP A 68 -20.49 -18.78 -4.90
C ASP A 68 -21.37 -17.67 -5.51
N GLN A 69 -22.34 -18.07 -6.32
CA GLN A 69 -23.29 -17.14 -6.97
C GLN A 69 -24.14 -16.34 -5.98
N ASN A 70 -24.24 -16.80 -4.73
CA ASN A 70 -24.98 -16.16 -3.64
C ASN A 70 -24.06 -15.34 -2.72
N GLY A 71 -22.78 -15.18 -3.08
CA GLY A 71 -21.79 -14.45 -2.27
C GLY A 71 -21.29 -15.21 -1.04
N GLN A 72 -21.60 -16.50 -0.91
CA GLN A 72 -21.16 -17.33 0.22
C GLN A 72 -19.81 -17.98 -0.07
N ARG A 73 -19.00 -18.24 0.97
CA ARG A 73 -17.72 -18.94 0.81
C ARG A 73 -17.99 -20.34 0.24
N ARG A 74 -17.28 -20.72 -0.82
CA ARG A 74 -17.37 -22.10 -1.35
C ARG A 74 -16.57 -23.05 -0.46
N ASN A 75 -17.27 -23.89 0.28
CA ASN A 75 -16.71 -24.95 1.12
C ASN A 75 -16.44 -26.18 0.24
N ASN A 76 -15.42 -26.17 -0.61
CA ASN A 76 -14.92 -27.41 -1.19
C ASN A 76 -13.47 -27.24 -1.65
N SER A 77 -12.57 -28.01 -1.01
CA SER A 77 -11.23 -28.32 -1.50
C SER A 77 -11.31 -29.18 -2.76
#